data_AF-A0A972UHZ0-F1
#
_entry.id   AF-A0A972UHZ0-F1
#
_cell.length_a   1.000
_cell.length_b   1.000
_cell.length_c   1.000
_cell.angle_alpha   90.00
_cell.angle_beta   90.00
_cell.angle_gamma   90.00
#
_symmetry.space_group_name_H-M   'P 1'
#
loop_
_entity.id
_entity.type
_entity.pdbx_description
1 polymer ?
#
loop_
_entity_poly.entity_id
_entity_poly.type
_entity_poly.pdbx_seq_one_letter_code
_entity_poly.pdbx_strand_id
1 'polypeptide(L)'
;MDSGEPYAHSKRPPTPGGKPFKLVSPFEPAGDQPEAIAELTKGLEAHERDQVLLGVTGSGKTFTVAHAIQNMQRPTLVLAPNKTLAA
;
A
#
# COMPACT_ATOMS: atom_id res chain seq x y z
N MET A 1 -12.24 14.96 2.91
CA MET A 1 -13.52 14.35 2.51
C MET A 1 -13.17 13.20 1.60
N ASP A 2 -13.21 12.02 2.19
CA ASP A 2 -12.87 10.73 1.60
C ASP A 2 -13.93 10.36 0.56
N SER A 3 -13.69 10.71 -0.70
CA SER A 3 -14.52 10.22 -1.80
C SER A 3 -14.09 8.77 -2.02
N GLY A 4 -14.78 7.82 -1.37
CA GLY A 4 -14.66 6.37 -1.60
C GLY A 4 -15.04 5.93 -3.03
N GLU A 5 -14.76 6.78 -4.02
CA GLU A 5 -14.80 6.46 -5.43
C GLU A 5 -13.63 5.51 -5.74
N PRO A 6 -13.93 4.31 -6.23
CA PRO A 6 -12.90 3.34 -6.56
C PRO A 6 -11.98 3.89 -7.65
N TYR A 7 -10.67 3.66 -7.49
CA TYR A 7 -9.66 4.00 -8.50
C TYR A 7 -10.09 3.52 -9.88
N ALA A 8 -10.37 4.46 -10.79
CA ALA A 8 -10.80 4.20 -12.15
C ALA A 8 -9.59 4.23 -13.09
N HIS A 9 -9.19 3.06 -13.60
CA HIS A 9 -8.12 2.96 -14.58
C HIS A 9 -8.64 3.36 -15.98
N SER A 10 -7.88 4.13 -16.75
CA SER A 10 -8.31 4.65 -18.07
C SER A 10 -8.75 3.58 -19.07
N LYS A 11 -8.22 2.36 -18.93
CA LYS A 11 -8.53 1.20 -19.80
C LYS A 11 -9.46 0.16 -19.17
N ARG A 12 -9.83 0.29 -17.90
CA ARG A 12 -10.67 -0.69 -17.20
C ARG A 12 -11.62 0.06 -16.26
N PRO A 13 -12.95 -0.01 -16.51
CA PRO A 13 -13.89 0.61 -15.59
C PRO A 13 -13.67 0.02 -14.19
N PRO A 14 -13.80 0.84 -13.13
CA PRO A 14 -13.70 0.33 -11.77
C PRO A 14 -14.74 -0.79 -11.60
N THR A 15 -14.31 -1.91 -11.04
CA THR A 15 -15.21 -3.05 -10.82
C THR A 15 -16.30 -2.64 -9.83
N PRO A 16 -17.59 -2.79 -10.15
CA PRO A 16 -18.66 -2.57 -9.18
C PRO A 16 -18.45 -3.51 -7.98
N GLY A 17 -18.37 -2.95 -6.76
CA GLY A 17 -18.26 -3.73 -5.52
C GLY A 17 -16.89 -3.79 -4.84
N GLY A 18 -15.97 -2.86 -5.11
CA GLY A 18 -14.72 -2.74 -4.36
C GLY A 18 -14.97 -2.44 -2.88
N LYS A 19 -14.70 -3.39 -1.98
CA LYS A 19 -14.68 -3.13 -0.53
C LYS A 19 -13.42 -2.34 -0.19
N PRO A 20 -13.50 -1.30 0.65
CA PRO A 20 -12.31 -0.61 1.15
C PRO A 20 -11.33 -1.60 1.78
N PHE A 21 -10.05 -1.49 1.45
CA PHE A 21 -9.02 -2.27 2.11
C PHE A 21 -8.91 -1.78 3.56
N LYS A 22 -9.09 -2.70 4.51
CA LYS A 22 -8.95 -2.43 5.94
C LYS A 22 -7.85 -3.31 6.51
N LEU A 23 -6.75 -2.70 6.88
CA LEU A 23 -5.66 -3.32 7.62
C LEU A 23 -6.14 -3.61 9.05
N VAL A 24 -6.00 -4.87 9.46
CA VAL A 24 -6.31 -5.32 10.82
C VAL A 24 -5.02 -5.81 11.42
N SER A 25 -4.59 -5.19 12.52
CA SER A 25 -3.37 -5.52 13.23
C SER A 25 -3.54 -5.19 14.71
N PRO A 26 -3.00 -5.99 15.64
CA PRO A 26 -2.90 -5.62 17.05
C PRO A 26 -1.74 -4.64 17.32
N PHE A 27 -0.91 -4.36 16.31
CA PHE A 27 0.25 -3.48 16.40
C PHE A 27 -0.02 -2.15 15.70
N GLU A 28 0.51 -1.08 16.28
CA GLU A 28 0.59 0.24 15.64
C GLU A 28 1.97 0.42 14.97
N PRO A 29 2.06 1.24 13.91
CA PRO A 29 3.34 1.61 13.32
C PRO A 29 4.31 2.18 14.36
N ALA A 30 5.55 1.72 14.36
CA ALA A 30 6.57 2.11 15.33
C ALA A 30 7.95 2.29 14.70
N GLY A 31 8.87 2.94 15.42
CA GLY A 31 10.20 3.28 14.91
C GLY A 31 10.08 4.19 13.68
N ASP A 32 10.79 3.86 12.60
CA ASP A 32 10.80 4.64 11.35
C ASP A 32 9.59 4.34 10.44
N GLN A 33 8.73 3.40 10.83
CA GLN A 33 7.57 3.01 10.00
C GLN A 33 6.60 4.17 9.72
N PRO A 34 6.21 5.02 10.70
CA PRO A 34 5.28 6.12 10.44
C PRO A 34 5.77 7.08 9.36
N GLU A 35 7.05 7.43 9.39
CA GLU A 35 7.69 8.30 8.40
C GLU A 35 7.73 7.63 7.02
N ALA A 36 8.20 6.39 6.95
CA ALA A 36 8.23 5.64 5.69
C ALA A 36 6.83 5.46 5.07
N ILE A 37 5.80 5.25 5.88
CA ILE A 37 4.40 5.18 5.41
C ILE A 37 3.97 6.52 4.81
N ALA A 38 4.29 7.63 5.48
CA ALA A 38 3.91 8.97 5.04
C ALA A 38 4.62 9.34 3.72
N GLU A 39 5.91 9.08 3.61
CA GLU A 39 6.69 9.32 2.38
C GLU A 39 6.17 8.52 1.20
N LEU A 40 5.96 7.20 1.39
CA LEU A 40 5.40 6.33 0.34
C LEU A 40 4.01 6.80 -0.11
N THR A 41 3.15 7.15 0.84
CA THR A 41 1.80 7.65 0.54
C THR A 41 1.87 8.94 -0.27
N LYS A 42 2.71 9.90 0.15
CA LYS A 42 2.91 11.17 -0.54
C LYS A 42 3.44 10.99 -1.96
N GLY A 43 4.43 10.13 -2.16
CA GLY A 43 4.95 9.85 -3.50
C GLY A 43 3.89 9.23 -4.42
N LEU A 44 3.05 8.33 -3.87
CA LEU A 44 1.95 7.70 -4.62
C LEU A 44 0.85 8.71 -5.01
N GLU A 45 0.52 9.65 -4.12
CA GLU A 45 -0.38 10.78 -4.39
C GLU A 45 0.20 11.74 -5.44
N ALA A 46 1.52 11.97 -5.41
CA ALA A 46 2.23 12.77 -6.40
C ALA A 46 2.42 12.07 -7.76
N HIS A 47 1.85 10.86 -7.93
CA HIS A 47 1.99 10.03 -9.13
C HIS A 47 3.44 9.69 -9.49
N GLU A 48 4.33 9.62 -8.50
CA GLU A 48 5.67 9.09 -8.69
C GLU A 48 5.60 7.64 -9.14
N ARG A 49 6.30 7.32 -10.24
CA ARG A 49 6.22 5.99 -10.86
C ARG A 49 7.02 4.95 -10.10
N ASP A 50 8.20 5.32 -9.62
CA ASP A 50 9.19 4.43 -9.02
C ASP A 50 9.58 4.95 -7.64
N GLN A 51 9.40 4.13 -6.62
CA GLN A 51 9.76 4.43 -5.22
C GLN A 51 10.44 3.21 -4.60
N VAL A 52 11.39 3.43 -3.70
CA VAL A 52 12.15 2.36 -3.03
C VAL A 52 12.01 2.49 -1.53
N LEU A 53 11.42 1.46 -0.90
CA LEU A 53 11.42 1.33 0.56
C LEU A 53 12.70 0.63 1.02
N LEU A 54 13.69 1.41 1.43
CA LEU A 54 14.91 0.89 2.05
C LEU A 54 14.64 0.55 3.52
N GLY A 55 14.72 -0.74 3.86
CA GLY A 55 14.52 -1.18 5.24
C GLY A 55 15.31 -2.45 5.56
N VAL A 56 15.89 -2.49 6.76
CA VAL A 56 16.64 -3.65 7.26
C VAL A 56 15.75 -4.89 7.40
N THR A 57 16.36 -6.07 7.52
CA THR A 57 15.61 -7.31 7.77
C THR A 57 14.93 -7.23 9.14
N GLY A 58 13.66 -7.64 9.22
CA GLY A 58 12.88 -7.61 10.47
C GLY A 58 12.20 -6.27 10.80
N SER A 59 12.41 -5.20 10.02
CA SER A 59 11.79 -3.88 10.29
C SER A 59 10.28 -3.79 9.98
N GLY A 60 9.65 -4.87 9.51
CA GLY A 60 8.22 -4.87 9.20
C GLY A 60 7.85 -4.24 7.86
N LYS A 61 8.69 -4.35 6.82
CA LYS A 61 8.41 -3.78 5.47
C LYS A 61 7.02 -4.13 4.91
N THR A 62 6.54 -5.37 5.12
CA THR A 62 5.18 -5.76 4.70
C THR A 62 4.10 -4.93 5.39
N PHE A 63 4.29 -4.65 6.69
CA PHE A 63 3.35 -3.84 7.48
C PHE A 63 3.35 -2.38 7.02
N THR A 64 4.52 -1.81 6.76
CA THR A 64 4.67 -0.48 6.14
C THR A 64 3.95 -0.39 4.80
N VAL A 65 4.17 -1.35 3.90
CA VAL A 65 3.51 -1.37 2.57
C VAL A 65 2.00 -1.56 2.70
N ALA A 66 1.53 -2.39 3.64
CA ALA A 66 0.10 -2.59 3.87
C ALA A 66 -0.61 -1.30 4.32
N HIS A 67 0.04 -0.48 5.16
CA HIS A 67 -0.47 0.84 5.52
C HIS A 67 -0.54 1.78 4.31
N ALA A 68 0.49 1.81 3.46
CA ALA A 68 0.45 2.61 2.23
C ALA A 68 -0.68 2.15 1.28
N ILE A 69 -0.91 0.84 1.14
CA ILE A 69 -2.03 0.29 0.37
C ILE A 69 -3.38 0.74 0.95
N GLN A 70 -3.52 0.69 2.28
CA GLN A 70 -4.71 1.18 2.97
C GLN A 70 -4.95 2.67 2.72
N ASN A 71 -3.90 3.51 2.75
CA ASN A 71 -4.07 4.94 2.51
C ASN A 71 -4.51 5.20 1.07
N MET A 72 -3.94 4.47 0.10
CA MET A 72 -4.19 4.73 -1.32
C MET A 72 -5.50 4.15 -1.85
N GLN A 73 -6.05 3.09 -1.26
CA GLN A 73 -7.28 2.43 -1.73
C GLN A 73 -7.26 2.09 -3.24
N ARG A 74 -6.09 1.69 -3.75
CA ARG A 74 -5.88 1.30 -5.16
C ARG A 74 -5.68 -0.21 -5.28
N PRO A 75 -6.25 -0.86 -6.31
CA PRO A 75 -5.90 -2.25 -6.63
C PRO A 75 -4.39 -2.42 -6.76
N THR A 76 -3.81 -3.31 -5.96
CA THR A 76 -2.36 -3.47 -5.84
C THR A 76 -1.95 -4.88 -6.24
N LEU A 77 -0.86 -5.00 -7.00
CA LEU A 77 -0.21 -6.27 -7.35
C LEU A 77 1.11 -6.37 -6.58
N VAL A 78 1.25 -7.42 -5.76
CA VAL A 78 2.51 -7.73 -5.08
C VAL A 78 3.22 -8.84 -5.84
N LEU A 79 4.45 -8.60 -6.26
CA LEU A 79 5.29 -9.57 -6.95
C LEU A 79 6.37 -10.07 -6.00
N ALA A 80 6.43 -11.39 -5.81
CA ALA A 80 7.46 -12.05 -5.03
C ALA A 80 8.37 -12.88 -5.95
N PRO A 81 9.67 -13.04 -5.64
CA PRO A 81 10.62 -13.71 -6.52
C PRO A 81 10.46 -15.24 -6.53
N ASN A 82 9.69 -15.81 -5.59
CA ASN A 82 9.44 -17.25 -5.53
C ASN A 82 8.09 -17.54 -4.86
N LYS A 83 7.66 -18.80 -4.97
CA LYS A 83 6.38 -19.28 -4.44
C LYS A 83 6.32 -19.25 -2.91
N THR A 84 7.44 -19.48 -2.23
CA THR A 84 7.48 -19.51 -0.76
C THR A 84 7.21 -18.15 -0.14
N LEU A 85 7.71 -17.06 -0.75
CA LEU A 85 7.46 -15.70 -0.28
C LEU A 85 6.11 -15.14 -0.76
N ALA A 86 5.48 -15.77 -1.75
CA ALA A 86 4.17 -15.39 -2.26
C ALA A 86 3.00 -16.02 -1.50
N ALA A 87 3.27 -17.14 -0.82
CA ALA A 87 2.28 -17.97 -0.13
C ALA A 87 1.70 -17.31 1.12
#